data_AF-A0A1Y1MQN9-F1
#
_entry.id   AF-A0A1Y1MQN9-F1
#
_cell.length_a   1.000
_cell.length_b   1.000
_cell.length_c   1.000
_cell.angle_alpha   90.00
_cell.angle_beta   90.00
_cell.angle_gamma   90.00
#
_symmetry.space_group_name_H-M   'P 1'
#
loop_
_entity.id
_entity.type
_entity.pdbx_description
1 polymer ?
#
loop_
_entity_poly.entity_id
_entity_poly.type
_entity_poly.pdbx_seq_one_letter_code
_entity_poly.pdbx_strand_id
1 'polypeptide(L)'
;VISGLQIIADFSGITAGHLLHCTPALMKKCATCIEKMYPIRMNKLITINTPKPAEVIYNTLVNPFLSDKLKKRAFVLSIQGWKEAVGNDILSLLPLEYGGDNLPLNFLKDEWSRKFKSYRDWFIEDDNYSCDQTLRSSYNYSQDLGLE
;
A
#
# COMPACT_ATOMS: atom_id res chain seq x y z
N VAL A 1 12.96 9.43 16.44
CA VAL A 1 11.97 8.34 16.30
C VAL A 1 11.72 8.12 14.81
N ILE A 2 11.78 6.89 14.30
CA ILE A 2 11.45 6.60 12.89
C ILE A 2 9.93 6.50 12.77
N SER A 3 9.29 7.45 12.08
CA SER A 3 7.83 7.63 12.07
C SER A 3 7.05 6.63 11.19
N GLY A 4 7.75 5.80 10.41
CA GLY A 4 7.13 4.81 9.51
C GLY A 4 6.34 5.46 8.37
N LEU A 5 5.52 4.66 7.68
CA LEU A 5 4.72 5.09 6.53
C LEU A 5 3.23 5.15 6.86
N GLN A 6 2.57 6.25 6.50
CA GLN A 6 1.11 6.39 6.51
C GLN A 6 0.59 6.50 5.08
N ILE A 7 -0.39 5.67 4.73
CA ILE A 7 -1.02 5.62 3.42
C ILE A 7 -2.49 6.00 3.58
N ILE A 8 -2.96 6.90 2.72
CA ILE A 8 -4.39 7.18 2.54
C ILE A 8 -4.76 6.70 1.14
N ALA A 9 -5.72 5.79 1.07
CA ALA A 9 -6.18 5.17 -0.17
C ALA A 9 -7.62 5.59 -0.44
N ASP A 10 -7.82 6.37 -1.50
CA ASP A 10 -9.15 6.80 -1.95
C ASP A 10 -9.71 5.81 -2.97
N PHE A 11 -10.82 5.18 -2.61
CA PHE A 11 -11.50 4.18 -3.43
C PHE A 11 -12.61 4.79 -4.29
N SER A 12 -12.70 6.12 -4.36
CA SER A 12 -13.60 6.81 -5.29
C SER A 12 -13.35 6.34 -6.72
N GLY A 13 -14.41 5.87 -7.38
CA GLY A 13 -14.35 5.40 -8.77
C GLY A 13 -13.87 3.96 -8.95
N ILE A 14 -13.69 3.17 -7.87
CA ILE A 14 -13.44 1.73 -8.03
C ILE A 14 -14.67 1.03 -8.65
N THR A 15 -14.44 0.13 -9.59
CA THR A 15 -15.47 -0.60 -10.33
C THR A 15 -15.37 -2.09 -10.06
N ALA A 16 -16.42 -2.84 -10.41
CA ALA A 16 -16.36 -4.31 -10.34
C ALA A 16 -15.20 -4.88 -11.17
N GLY A 17 -14.88 -4.28 -12.32
CA GLY A 17 -13.74 -4.67 -13.14
C GLY A 17 -12.41 -4.59 -12.39
N HIS A 18 -12.18 -3.54 -11.60
CA HIS A 18 -10.99 -3.43 -10.75
C HIS A 18 -10.95 -4.54 -9.69
N LEU A 19 -12.09 -4.85 -9.08
CA LEU A 19 -12.20 -5.86 -8.02
C LEU A 19 -11.95 -7.28 -8.53
N LEU A 20 -12.27 -7.59 -9.78
CA LEU A 20 -12.01 -8.90 -10.39
C LEU A 20 -10.51 -9.22 -10.49
N HIS A 21 -9.63 -8.22 -10.48
CA HIS A 21 -8.18 -8.44 -10.44
C HIS A 21 -7.67 -8.85 -9.05
N CYS A 22 -8.47 -8.69 -7.99
CA CYS A 22 -8.11 -9.06 -6.62
C CYS A 22 -8.23 -10.57 -6.37
N THR A 23 -7.45 -11.38 -7.09
CA THR A 23 -7.42 -12.83 -6.89
C THR A 23 -6.81 -13.21 -5.54
N PRO A 24 -7.19 -14.34 -4.92
CA PRO A 24 -6.62 -14.79 -3.65
C PRO A 24 -5.08 -14.92 -3.69
N ALA A 25 -4.54 -15.45 -4.79
CA ALA A 25 -3.11 -15.59 -4.99
C ALA A 25 -2.39 -14.22 -5.01
N LEU A 26 -2.94 -13.23 -5.72
CA LEU A 26 -2.37 -11.88 -5.73
C LEU A 26 -2.44 -11.22 -4.35
N MET A 27 -3.57 -11.33 -3.65
CA MET A 27 -3.74 -10.72 -2.34
C MET A 27 -2.82 -11.33 -1.27
N LYS A 28 -2.62 -12.66 -1.30
CA LYS A 28 -1.63 -13.34 -0.45
C LYS A 28 -0.21 -12.81 -0.70
N LYS A 29 0.19 -12.65 -1.97
CA LYS A 29 1.50 -12.06 -2.32
C LYS A 29 1.63 -10.65 -1.78
N CYS A 30 0.64 -9.78 -2.02
CA CYS A 30 0.67 -8.41 -1.53
C CYS A 30 0.81 -8.34 -0.01
N ALA A 31 0.01 -9.12 0.73
CA ALA A 31 0.08 -9.17 2.20
C ALA A 31 1.45 -9.67 2.68
N THR A 32 1.99 -10.72 2.05
CA THR A 32 3.32 -11.27 2.38
C THR A 32 4.42 -10.25 2.13
N CYS A 33 4.36 -9.51 1.02
CA CYS A 33 5.34 -8.47 0.74
C CYS A 33 5.30 -7.36 1.80
N ILE A 34 4.09 -6.87 2.13
CA ILE A 34 3.90 -5.82 3.14
C ILE A 34 4.41 -6.27 4.51
N GLU A 35 4.17 -7.52 4.88
CA GLU A 35 4.48 -8.00 6.23
C GLU A 35 5.92 -8.49 6.39
N LYS A 36 6.48 -9.16 5.38
CA LYS A 36 7.73 -9.90 5.51
C LYS A 36 8.86 -9.39 4.62
N MET A 37 8.57 -8.68 3.53
CA MET A 37 9.59 -8.36 2.52
C MET A 37 10.02 -6.90 2.51
N TYR A 38 9.08 -5.96 2.64
CA TYR A 38 9.44 -4.55 2.63
C TYR A 38 10.04 -4.12 3.97
N PRO A 39 11.26 -3.54 4.01
CA PRO A 39 11.85 -3.00 5.23
C PRO A 39 11.23 -1.65 5.63
N ILE A 40 9.93 -1.48 5.38
CA ILE A 40 9.19 -0.26 5.66
C ILE A 40 8.22 -0.55 6.81
N ARG A 41 8.36 0.19 7.90
CA ARG A 41 7.41 0.12 9.00
C ARG A 41 6.10 0.79 8.59
N MET A 42 5.07 -0.01 8.29
CA MET A 42 3.73 0.51 8.08
C MET A 42 3.16 1.03 9.40
N ASN A 43 2.81 2.31 9.43
CA ASN A 43 2.22 2.98 10.58
C ASN A 43 0.69 2.97 10.49
N LYS A 44 0.11 3.43 9.37
CA LYS A 44 -1.33 3.51 9.13
C LYS A 44 -1.66 3.32 7.64
N LEU A 45 -2.73 2.63 7.32
CA LEU A 45 -3.40 2.54 6.03
C LEU A 45 -4.86 2.91 6.29
N ILE A 46 -5.26 4.05 5.76
CA ILE A 46 -6.59 4.62 5.92
C ILE A 46 -7.27 4.53 4.57
N THR A 47 -8.41 3.85 4.49
CA THR A 47 -9.18 3.79 3.24
C THR A 47 -10.39 4.71 3.34
N ILE A 48 -10.61 5.52 2.32
CA ILE A 48 -11.74 6.46 2.22
C ILE A 48 -12.57 6.14 0.99
N ASN A 49 -13.85 6.48 1.03
CA ASN A 49 -14.81 6.20 -0.06
C ASN A 49 -14.83 4.73 -0.48
N THR A 50 -14.61 3.81 0.48
CA THR A 50 -14.52 2.37 0.23
C THR A 50 -15.90 1.77 0.04
N PRO A 51 -16.22 1.18 -1.13
CA PRO A 51 -17.50 0.50 -1.31
C PRO A 51 -17.52 -0.86 -0.63
N LYS A 52 -18.71 -1.34 -0.27
CA LYS A 52 -18.88 -2.58 0.50
C LYS A 52 -18.19 -3.81 -0.11
N PRO A 53 -18.21 -4.04 -1.45
CA PRO A 53 -17.49 -5.16 -2.04
C PRO A 53 -15.97 -5.13 -1.81
N ALA A 54 -15.34 -3.94 -1.81
CA ALA A 54 -13.92 -3.81 -1.53
C ALA A 54 -13.58 -4.18 -0.08
N GLU A 55 -14.44 -3.84 0.88
CA GLU A 55 -14.29 -4.27 2.29
C GLU A 55 -14.35 -5.79 2.42
N VAL A 56 -15.29 -6.43 1.72
CA VAL A 56 -15.43 -7.90 1.73
C VAL A 56 -14.16 -8.54 1.18
N ILE A 57 -13.66 -8.06 0.03
CA ILE A 57 -12.42 -8.55 -0.57
C ILE A 57 -11.25 -8.42 0.40
N TYR A 58 -11.08 -7.27 1.05
CA TYR A 58 -10.01 -7.11 2.04
C TYR A 58 -10.16 -8.12 3.20
N ASN A 59 -11.36 -8.22 3.78
CA ASN A 59 -11.60 -9.07 4.95
C ASN A 59 -11.42 -10.55 4.64
N THR A 60 -11.76 -10.98 3.43
CA THR A 60 -11.69 -12.38 3.01
C THR A 60 -10.33 -12.75 2.43
N LEU A 61 -9.68 -11.86 1.67
CA LEU A 61 -8.50 -12.19 0.88
C LEU A 61 -7.19 -11.57 1.37
N VAL A 62 -7.23 -10.51 2.19
CA VAL A 62 -6.02 -9.84 2.69
C VAL A 62 -5.87 -10.05 4.18
N ASN A 63 -6.91 -9.74 4.96
CA ASN A 63 -6.89 -9.78 6.42
C ASN A 63 -6.39 -11.10 7.04
N PRO A 64 -6.72 -12.31 6.50
CA PRO A 64 -6.22 -13.56 7.07
C PRO A 64 -4.70 -13.70 7.04
N PHE A 65 -4.03 -13.01 6.11
CA PHE A 65 -2.58 -13.11 5.92
C PHE A 65 -1.77 -12.09 6.73
N LEU A 66 -2.44 -11.18 7.44
CA LEU A 66 -1.79 -10.14 8.23
C LEU A 66 -1.66 -10.57 9.70
N SER A 67 -0.53 -10.33 10.35
CA SER A 67 -0.44 -10.48 11.82
C SER A 67 -1.31 -9.49 12.59
N ASP A 68 -1.68 -9.86 13.82
CA ASP A 68 -2.45 -9.01 14.72
C ASP A 68 -1.77 -7.66 15.01
N LYS A 69 -0.43 -7.65 15.02
CA LYS A 69 0.36 -6.42 15.17
C LYS A 69 0.09 -5.46 14.03
N LEU A 70 0.05 -5.98 12.80
CA LEU A 70 -0.17 -5.17 11.61
C LEU A 70 -1.64 -4.76 11.49
N LYS A 71 -2.60 -5.67 11.75
CA LYS A 71 -4.04 -5.36 11.79
C LYS A 71 -4.36 -4.20 12.74
N LYS A 72 -3.81 -4.24 13.97
CA LYS A 72 -4.07 -3.22 15.01
C LYS A 72 -3.45 -1.86 14.72
N ARG A 73 -2.34 -1.82 13.99
CA ARG A 73 -1.58 -0.58 13.74
C ARG A 73 -1.95 0.03 12.41
N ALA A 74 -1.99 -0.81 11.39
CA ALA A 74 -1.92 -0.38 10.02
C ALA A 74 -3.26 -0.34 9.30
N PHE A 75 -4.38 -0.91 9.77
CA PHE A 75 -5.58 -0.96 8.92
C PHE A 75 -6.78 -0.26 9.56
N VAL A 76 -7.16 0.86 8.96
CA VAL A 76 -8.37 1.63 9.31
C VAL A 76 -9.25 1.69 8.06
N LEU A 77 -10.22 0.78 7.99
CA LEU A 77 -11.08 0.65 6.83
C LEU A 77 -12.39 1.40 6.99
N SER A 78 -12.85 2.01 5.89
CA SER A 78 -14.19 2.60 5.76
C SER A 78 -14.58 3.50 6.94
N ILE A 79 -13.62 4.25 7.47
CA ILE A 79 -13.83 5.03 8.68
C ILE A 79 -14.57 6.34 8.34
N GLN A 80 -15.73 6.53 8.95
CA GLN A 80 -16.34 7.84 9.09
C GLN A 80 -15.44 8.68 10.01
N GLY A 81 -15.03 9.88 9.59
CA GLY A 81 -14.02 10.65 10.34
C GLY A 81 -12.59 10.14 10.13
N TRP A 82 -12.21 9.89 8.87
CA TRP A 82 -10.84 9.47 8.54
C TRP A 82 -9.79 10.54 8.81
N LYS A 83 -10.19 11.83 8.88
CA LYS A 83 -9.28 12.96 9.12
C LYS A 83 -8.70 12.90 10.54
N GLU A 84 -9.51 12.50 11.52
CA GLU A 84 -9.10 12.24 12.89
C GLU A 84 -8.08 11.10 12.94
N ALA A 85 -8.30 10.05 12.13
CA ALA A 85 -7.35 8.95 12.00
C ALA A 85 -6.04 9.38 11.32
N VAL A 86 -6.06 10.40 10.45
CA VAL A 86 -4.83 10.97 9.88
C VAL A 86 -4.01 11.66 10.96
N GLY A 87 -4.66 12.50 11.77
CA GLY A 87 -4.02 13.34 12.78
C GLY A 87 -3.76 14.75 12.26
N ASN A 88 -3.95 15.74 13.11
CA ASN A 88 -3.95 17.16 12.74
C ASN A 88 -2.64 17.62 12.09
N ASP A 89 -1.50 17.11 12.57
CA ASP A 89 -0.16 17.48 12.06
C ASP A 89 0.06 17.07 10.60
N ILE A 90 -0.62 16.01 10.13
CA ILE A 90 -0.49 15.49 8.76
C ILE A 90 -1.64 16.01 7.89
N LEU A 91 -2.77 16.34 8.49
CA LEU A 91 -3.96 16.79 7.76
C LEU A 91 -3.66 18.04 6.92
N SER A 92 -2.92 19.02 7.46
CA SER A 92 -2.52 20.23 6.73
C SER A 92 -1.56 19.95 5.56
N LEU A 93 -0.84 18.83 5.58
CA LEU A 93 0.08 18.42 4.52
C LEU A 93 -0.64 17.74 3.34
N LEU A 94 -1.93 17.43 3.49
CA LEU A 94 -2.71 16.81 2.43
C LEU A 94 -3.04 17.81 1.31
N PRO A 95 -3.30 17.32 0.09
CA PRO A 95 -3.85 18.13 -1.00
C PRO A 95 -5.16 18.83 -0.61
N LEU A 96 -5.47 19.93 -1.29
CA LEU A 96 -6.69 20.73 -1.08
C LEU A 96 -7.97 19.87 -1.13
N GLU A 97 -8.03 18.91 -2.05
CA GLU A 97 -9.17 18.01 -2.25
C GLU A 97 -9.46 17.14 -1.03
N TYR A 98 -8.45 16.92 -0.19
CA TYR A 98 -8.54 16.14 1.04
C TYR A 98 -8.69 17.03 2.29
N GLY A 99 -8.79 18.35 2.10
CA GLY A 99 -8.99 19.34 3.14
C GLY A 99 -7.72 19.72 3.91
N GLY A 100 -6.55 19.58 3.27
CA GLY A 100 -5.30 20.17 3.75
C GLY A 100 -4.96 21.47 3.03
N ASP A 101 -3.76 22.00 3.30
CA ASP A 101 -3.27 23.29 2.80
C ASP A 101 -2.19 23.15 1.72
N ASN A 102 -1.93 21.92 1.26
CA ASN A 102 -0.92 21.64 0.24
C ASN A 102 -1.46 21.90 -1.18
N LEU A 103 -0.59 21.79 -2.17
CA LEU A 103 -0.93 21.97 -3.58
C LEU A 103 -2.03 20.99 -4.04
N PRO A 104 -2.80 21.35 -5.09
CA PRO A 104 -3.80 20.47 -5.68
C PRO A 104 -3.23 19.08 -6.05
N LEU A 105 -4.05 18.04 -5.90
CA LEU A 105 -3.65 16.65 -6.13
C LEU A 105 -3.14 16.43 -7.56
N ASN A 106 -3.75 17.07 -8.56
CA ASN A 106 -3.32 16.96 -9.96
C ASN A 106 -1.89 17.50 -10.17
N PHE A 107 -1.56 18.63 -9.54
CA PHE A 107 -0.21 19.20 -9.58
C PHE A 107 0.79 18.25 -8.91
N LEU A 108 0.47 17.77 -7.71
CA LEU A 108 1.33 16.84 -6.98
C LEU A 108 1.55 15.52 -7.74
N LYS A 109 0.53 15.02 -8.42
CA LYS A 109 0.62 13.84 -9.31
C LYS A 109 1.62 14.08 -10.43
N ASP A 110 1.56 15.25 -11.09
CA ASP A 110 2.44 15.57 -12.21
C ASP A 110 3.89 15.75 -11.75
N GLU A 111 4.11 16.43 -10.62
CA GLU A 111 5.43 16.54 -9.97
C GLU A 111 5.99 15.16 -9.61
N TRP A 112 5.19 14.31 -8.98
CA TRP A 112 5.61 12.96 -8.61
C TRP A 112 5.92 12.10 -9.84
N SER A 113 5.12 12.21 -10.91
CA SER A 113 5.38 11.53 -12.17
C SER A 113 6.71 11.97 -12.78
N ARG A 114 7.01 13.28 -12.77
CA ARG A 114 8.27 13.82 -13.28
C ARG A 114 9.46 13.33 -12.46
N LYS A 115 9.34 13.36 -11.13
CA LYS A 115 10.36 12.83 -10.23
C LYS A 115 10.58 11.34 -10.48
N PHE A 116 9.53 10.52 -10.49
CA PHE A 116 9.67 9.09 -10.74
C PHE A 116 10.41 8.79 -12.05
N LYS A 117 10.07 9.51 -13.13
CA LYS A 117 10.74 9.39 -14.43
C LYS A 117 12.19 9.85 -14.41
N SER A 118 12.56 10.83 -13.58
CA SER A 118 13.96 11.26 -13.48
C SER A 118 14.88 10.21 -12.85
N TYR A 119 14.33 9.23 -12.12
CA TYR A 119 15.08 8.10 -11.56
C TYR A 119 15.17 6.91 -12.52
N ARG A 120 14.75 7.04 -13.79
CA ARG A 120 14.76 5.94 -14.75
C ARG A 120 16.09 5.21 -14.81
N ASP A 121 17.19 5.95 -14.96
CA ASP A 121 18.50 5.33 -15.14
C ASP A 121 18.99 4.67 -13.84
N TRP A 122 18.61 5.23 -12.68
CA TRP A 122 18.83 4.59 -11.39
C TRP A 122 18.11 3.24 -11.27
N PHE A 123 16.83 3.15 -11.70
CA PHE A 123 16.09 1.88 -11.70
C PHE A 123 16.69 0.84 -12.65
N ILE A 124 17.24 1.27 -13.79
CA ILE A 124 17.92 0.36 -14.74
C ILE A 124 19.23 -0.14 -14.14
N GLU A 125 19.97 0.74 -13.45
CA GLU A 125 21.19 0.34 -12.77
C GLU A 125 20.90 -0.64 -11.63
N ASP A 126 19.84 -0.40 -10.85
CA ASP A 126 19.38 -1.23 -9.72
C ASP A 126 19.17 -2.70 -10.10
N ASP A 127 18.70 -2.96 -11.33
CA ASP A 127 18.48 -4.32 -11.85
C ASP A 127 19.77 -5.17 -11.84
N ASN A 128 20.94 -4.53 -11.99
CA ASN A 128 22.24 -5.22 -11.96
C ASN A 128 22.67 -5.67 -10.55
N TYR A 129 22.04 -5.15 -9.50
CA TYR A 129 22.40 -5.46 -8.10
C TYR A 129 21.47 -6.48 -7.44
N SER A 130 20.72 -7.22 -8.25
CA SER A 130 19.86 -8.31 -7.79
C SER A 130 20.66 -9.48 -7.17
N CYS A 131 20.10 -10.10 -6.14
CA CYS A 131 20.70 -11.30 -5.55
C CYS A 131 20.49 -12.52 -6.45
N ASP A 132 21.55 -13.30 -6.69
CA ASP A 132 21.45 -14.62 -7.31
C ASP A 132 20.66 -15.57 -6.39
N GLN A 133 19.40 -15.81 -6.76
CA GLN A 133 18.50 -16.64 -5.99
C GLN A 133 18.89 -18.12 -6.01
N THR A 134 19.69 -18.58 -6.98
CA THR A 134 20.12 -19.98 -7.06
C THR A 134 21.04 -20.37 -5.90
N LEU A 135 21.74 -19.39 -5.31
CA LEU A 135 22.60 -19.59 -4.15
C LEU A 135 21.82 -19.70 -2.83
N ARG A 136 20.51 -19.43 -2.84
CA ARG A 136 19.65 -19.48 -1.65
C ARG A 136 19.03 -20.88 -1.48
N SER A 137 19.88 -21.87 -1.21
CA SER A 137 19.56 -23.30 -1.22
C SER A 137 18.50 -23.79 -0.22
N SER A 138 18.09 -22.97 0.76
CA SER A 138 17.16 -23.36 1.83
C SER A 138 15.80 -22.65 1.81
N TYR A 139 15.54 -21.75 0.86
CA TYR A 139 14.35 -20.88 0.88
C TYR A 139 13.41 -21.14 -0.31
N ASN A 140 12.25 -21.76 -0.08
CA ASN A 140 11.24 -21.97 -1.12
C ASN A 140 10.35 -20.73 -1.29
N TYR A 141 10.74 -19.85 -2.21
CA TYR A 141 10.02 -18.61 -2.55
C TYR A 141 8.59 -18.86 -3.05
N SER A 142 8.37 -19.98 -3.75
CA SER A 142 7.08 -20.32 -4.36
C SER A 142 6.01 -20.63 -3.32
N GLN A 143 6.38 -21.30 -2.23
CA GLN A 143 5.48 -21.59 -1.10
C GLN A 143 5.05 -20.33 -0.35
N ASP A 144 6.00 -19.43 -0.04
CA ASP A 144 5.72 -18.22 0.74
C ASP A 144 4.85 -17.22 -0.04
N LEU A 145 5.02 -17.13 -1.36
CA LEU A 145 4.20 -16.28 -2.22
C LEU A 145 2.94 -16.96 -2.77
N GLY A 146 2.71 -18.24 -2.48
CA GLY A 146 1.57 -18.99 -3.05
C GLY A 146 1.59 -18.99 -4.58
N LEU A 147 2.75 -19.25 -5.16
CA LEU A 147 2.98 -19.42 -6.61
C LEU A 147 2.83 -20.87 -7.08
N GLU A 148 2.57 -21.80 -6.16
CA GLU A 148 2.26 -23.21 -6.43
C GLU A 148 0.77 -23.42 -6.69
#